data_AF-A0A679FEB0-F1
#
_entry.id   AF-A0A679FEB0-F1
#
_cell.length_a   1.000
_cell.length_b   1.000
_cell.length_c   1.000
_cell.angle_alpha   90.00
_cell.angle_beta   90.00
_cell.angle_gamma   90.00
#
_symmetry.space_group_name_H-M   'P 1'
#
loop_
_entity.id
_entity.type
_entity.pdbx_description
1 polymer ?
#
loop_
_entity_poly.entity_id
_entity_poly.type
_entity_poly.pdbx_seq_one_letter_code
_entity_poly.pdbx_strand_id
1 'polypeptide(L)'
;MQWWLTLSEIIRNLGLLVGGAIGVYLGWKRVTVANRQAEAQMRQTELTRRDHVAELFNRAVGQLQDEKLEVRLGAIFTLEQICRDFIDLSGPVLQLLTIYLKENRVDYGDAEPPADVREIIRLVRDRGGRET
;
A
#
# COMPACT_ATOMS: atom_id res chain seq x y z
N MET A 1 0.45 39.67 -61.56
CA MET A 1 -0.29 39.32 -60.32
C MET A 1 -0.12 37.86 -59.86
N GLN A 2 0.79 37.05 -60.43
CA GLN A 2 1.06 35.67 -59.98
C GLN A 2 2.04 35.56 -58.80
N TRP A 3 2.94 36.53 -58.61
CA TRP A 3 3.97 36.50 -57.55
C TRP A 3 3.40 36.52 -56.11
N TRP A 4 2.27 37.18 -55.90
CA TRP A 4 1.57 37.22 -54.61
C TRP A 4 0.97 35.86 -54.23
N LEU A 5 0.49 35.09 -55.21
CA LEU A 5 -0.09 33.77 -54.98
C LEU A 5 1.01 32.77 -54.62
N THR A 6 2.14 32.78 -55.32
CA THR A 6 3.29 31.90 -55.04
C THR A 6 3.93 32.20 -53.69
N LEU A 7 4.04 33.46 -53.29
CA LEU A 7 4.56 33.83 -51.97
C LEU A 7 3.63 33.33 -50.84
N SER A 8 2.31 33.42 -51.05
CA SER A 8 1.31 32.94 -50.09
C SER A 8 1.33 31.42 -49.92
N GLU A 9 1.54 30.66 -50.99
CA GLU A 9 1.65 29.19 -50.96
C GLU A 9 2.93 28.73 -50.27
N ILE A 10 4.06 29.39 -50.52
CA ILE A 10 5.34 29.11 -49.86
C ILE A 10 5.25 29.37 -48.36
N ILE A 11 4.69 30.52 -47.95
CA ILE A 11 4.53 30.86 -46.53
C ILE A 11 3.57 29.88 -45.85
N ARG A 12 2.46 29.50 -46.50
CA ARG A 12 1.50 28.53 -45.95
C ARG A 12 2.14 27.15 -45.76
N ASN A 13 2.89 26.66 -46.76
CA ASN A 13 3.53 25.34 -46.69
C ASN A 13 4.67 25.32 -45.66
N LEU A 14 5.46 26.40 -45.55
CA LEU A 14 6.48 26.56 -44.52
C LEU A 14 5.86 26.62 -43.11
N GLY A 15 4.76 27.35 -42.95
CA GLY A 15 4.02 27.42 -41.69
C GLY A 15 3.49 26.06 -41.23
N LEU A 16 2.96 25.26 -42.16
CA LEU A 16 2.50 23.89 -41.86
C LEU A 16 3.65 22.95 -41.48
N LEU A 17 4.79 23.04 -42.16
CA LEU A 17 5.98 22.26 -41.82
C LEU A 17 6.53 22.60 -40.44
N VAL A 18 6.68 23.90 -40.15
CA VAL A 18 7.19 24.38 -38.86
C VAL A 18 6.20 24.05 -37.73
N GLY A 19 4.90 24.29 -37.93
CA GLY A 19 3.86 23.95 -36.98
C GLY A 19 3.78 22.44 -36.70
N GLY A 20 3.87 21.62 -37.74
CA GLY A 20 3.92 20.16 -37.63
C GLY A 20 5.15 19.67 -36.85
N ALA A 21 6.33 20.21 -37.15
CA ALA A 21 7.56 19.86 -36.44
C ALA A 21 7.52 20.24 -34.96
N ILE A 22 6.99 21.42 -34.63
CA ILE A 22 6.79 21.87 -33.24
C ILE A 22 5.78 20.95 -32.52
N GLY A 23 4.68 20.60 -33.19
CA GLY A 23 3.68 19.68 -32.65
C GLY A 23 4.25 18.30 -32.31
N VAL A 24 5.02 17.71 -33.24
CA VAL A 24 5.71 16.43 -33.03
C VAL A 24 6.72 16.52 -31.90
N TYR A 25 7.53 17.57 -31.84
CA TYR A 25 8.52 17.76 -30.77
C TYR A 25 7.87 17.86 -29.39
N LEU A 26 6.81 18.67 -29.25
CA LEU A 26 6.08 18.81 -28.00
C LEU A 26 5.38 17.51 -27.59
N GLY A 27 4.81 16.78 -28.56
CA GLY A 27 4.23 15.45 -28.33
C GLY A 27 5.27 14.45 -27.81
N TRP A 28 6.45 14.40 -28.44
CA TRP A 28 7.52 13.49 -28.06
C TRP A 28 8.10 13.81 -26.67
N LYS A 29 8.23 15.10 -26.34
CA LYS A 29 8.64 15.56 -25.01
C LYS A 29 7.62 15.15 -23.94
N ARG A 30 6.32 15.27 -24.21
CA ARG A 30 5.25 14.87 -23.27
C ARG A 30 5.23 13.37 -23.02
N VAL A 31 5.36 12.55 -24.06
CA VAL A 31 5.37 11.07 -23.94
C VAL A 31 6.57 10.59 -23.11
N THR A 32 7.74 11.18 -23.32
CA THR A 32 8.97 10.80 -22.59
C THR A 32 8.87 11.15 -21.10
N VAL A 33 8.28 12.29 -20.77
CA VAL A 33 8.05 12.70 -19.37
C VAL A 33 6.98 11.84 -18.70
N ALA A 34 5.90 11.51 -19.41
CA ALA A 34 4.84 10.64 -18.91
C ALA A 34 5.35 9.24 -18.56
N ASN A 35 6.23 8.65 -19.38
CA ASN A 35 6.83 7.34 -19.09
C ASN A 35 7.70 7.37 -17.82
N ARG A 36 8.50 8.42 -17.62
CA ARG A 36 9.30 8.58 -16.39
C ARG A 36 8.42 8.81 -15.15
N GLN A 37 7.31 9.53 -15.30
CA GLN A 37 6.34 9.74 -14.22
C GLN A 37 5.62 8.46 -13.83
N ALA A 38 5.28 7.59 -14.79
CA ALA A 38 4.61 6.31 -14.51
C ALA A 38 5.48 5.39 -13.63
N GLU A 39 6.78 5.27 -13.94
CA GLU A 39 7.70 4.46 -13.12
C GLU A 39 7.89 5.04 -11.71
N ALA A 40 8.01 6.36 -11.59
CA ALA A 40 8.12 7.03 -10.30
C ALA A 40 6.84 6.88 -9.47
N GLN A 41 5.67 6.95 -10.11
CA GLN A 41 4.36 6.74 -9.46
C GLN A 41 4.23 5.32 -8.91
N MET A 42 4.63 4.29 -9.66
CA MET A 42 4.57 2.91 -9.17
C MET A 42 5.42 2.71 -7.91
N ARG A 43 6.66 3.24 -7.89
CA ARG A 43 7.53 3.18 -6.71
C ARG A 43 6.95 3.95 -5.54
N GLN A 44 6.38 5.12 -5.81
CA GLN A 44 5.76 5.95 -4.78
C GLN A 44 4.54 5.25 -4.16
N THR A 45 3.70 4.59 -4.96
CA THR A 45 2.55 3.83 -4.48
C THR A 45 2.98 2.68 -3.58
N GLU A 46 4.04 1.95 -3.94
CA GLU A 46 4.56 0.85 -3.12
C GLU A 46 5.12 1.36 -1.79
N LEU A 47 5.89 2.46 -1.79
CA LEU A 47 6.40 3.08 -0.57
C LEU A 47 5.25 3.56 0.33
N THR A 48 4.26 4.25 -0.24
CA THR A 48 3.08 4.70 0.52
C THR A 48 2.28 3.53 1.10
N ARG A 49 2.17 2.42 0.37
CA ARG A 49 1.51 1.20 0.89
C ARG A 49 2.27 0.63 2.08
N ARG A 50 3.60 0.59 2.01
CA ARG A 50 4.48 0.12 3.10
C ARG A 50 4.42 1.01 4.34
N ASP A 51 4.48 2.33 4.15
CA ASP A 51 4.37 3.28 5.27
C ASP A 51 3.00 3.17 5.95
N HIS A 52 1.95 3.01 5.16
CA HIS A 52 0.59 2.88 5.67
C HIS A 52 0.40 1.60 6.51
N VAL A 53 0.89 0.44 6.05
CA VAL A 53 0.79 -0.81 6.83
C VAL A 53 1.62 -0.73 8.11
N ALA A 54 2.79 -0.07 8.09
CA ALA A 54 3.60 0.14 9.28
C ALA A 54 2.86 0.99 10.34
N GLU A 55 2.14 2.03 9.91
CA GLU A 55 1.31 2.84 10.80
C GLU A 55 0.14 2.03 11.38
N LEU A 56 -0.58 1.27 10.54
CA LEU A 56 -1.68 0.40 10.97
C LEU A 56 -1.20 -0.66 11.97
N PHE A 57 -0.05 -1.28 11.71
CA PHE A 57 0.57 -2.23 12.62
C PHE A 57 0.87 -1.58 13.98
N ASN A 58 1.60 -0.45 14.00
CA ASN A 58 1.93 0.23 15.24
C ASN A 58 0.68 0.64 16.04
N ARG A 59 -0.35 1.13 15.35
CA ARG A 59 -1.63 1.50 15.97
C ARG A 59 -2.33 0.30 16.58
N ALA A 60 -2.43 -0.81 15.85
CA ALA A 60 -3.07 -2.03 16.35
C ALA A 60 -2.30 -2.60 17.56
N VAL A 61 -0.97 -2.63 17.50
CA VAL A 61 -0.13 -3.06 18.63
C VAL A 61 -0.38 -2.21 19.87
N GLY A 62 -0.43 -0.87 19.74
CA GLY A 62 -0.72 0.02 20.86
C GLY A 62 -2.12 -0.17 21.46
N GLN A 63 -3.08 -0.68 20.67
CA GLN A 63 -4.46 -0.92 21.08
C GLN A 63 -4.68 -2.30 21.73
N LEU A 64 -3.70 -3.21 21.71
CA LEU A 64 -3.81 -4.53 22.34
C LEU A 64 -3.92 -4.48 23.89
N GLN A 65 -3.55 -3.36 24.50
CA GLN A 65 -3.64 -3.14 25.96
C GLN A 65 -4.73 -2.14 26.34
N ASP A 66 -5.60 -1.76 25.39
CA ASP A 66 -6.70 -0.85 25.69
C ASP A 66 -7.67 -1.47 26.72
N GLU A 67 -8.22 -0.64 27.61
CA GLU A 67 -9.15 -1.10 28.64
C GLU A 67 -10.45 -1.67 28.02
N LYS A 68 -10.83 -1.17 26.85
CA LYS A 68 -12.06 -1.57 26.14
C LYS A 68 -11.84 -2.81 25.29
N LEU A 69 -12.68 -3.83 25.53
CA LEU A 69 -12.62 -5.10 24.81
C LEU A 69 -12.80 -4.92 23.29
N GLU A 70 -13.72 -4.05 22.88
CA GLU A 70 -13.99 -3.77 21.46
C GLU A 70 -12.77 -3.17 20.74
N VAL A 71 -11.95 -2.39 21.44
CA VAL A 71 -10.71 -1.80 20.88
C VAL A 71 -9.64 -2.89 20.73
N ARG A 72 -9.45 -3.73 21.75
CA ARG A 72 -8.51 -4.86 21.69
C ARG A 72 -8.88 -5.86 20.58
N LEU A 73 -10.16 -6.19 20.44
CA LEU A 73 -10.65 -7.05 19.36
C LEU A 73 -10.43 -6.42 17.98
N GLY A 74 -10.70 -5.11 17.84
CA GLY A 74 -10.42 -4.37 16.61
C GLY A 74 -8.94 -4.43 16.22
N ALA A 75 -8.04 -4.29 17.20
CA ALA A 75 -6.61 -4.46 16.99
C ALA A 75 -6.24 -5.87 16.51
N ILE A 76 -6.78 -6.92 17.15
CA ILE A 76 -6.51 -8.32 16.78
C ILE A 76 -6.97 -8.61 15.35
N PHE A 77 -8.17 -8.17 14.96
CA PHE A 77 -8.65 -8.37 13.58
C PHE A 77 -7.86 -7.56 12.56
N THR A 78 -7.39 -6.37 12.94
CA THR A 78 -6.49 -5.59 12.07
C THR A 78 -5.17 -6.33 11.85
N LEU A 79 -4.58 -6.90 12.91
CA LEU A 79 -3.37 -7.71 12.81
C LEU A 79 -3.58 -8.99 11.99
N GLU A 80 -4.73 -9.66 12.14
CA GLU A 80 -5.12 -10.80 11.30
C GLU A 80 -5.21 -10.40 9.83
N GLN A 81 -5.80 -9.25 9.52
CA GLN A 81 -5.88 -8.74 8.16
C GLN A 81 -4.49 -8.41 7.60
N ILE A 82 -3.61 -7.78 8.40
CA ILE A 82 -2.22 -7.53 7.99
C ILE A 82 -1.51 -8.84 7.61
N CYS A 83 -1.69 -9.91 8.39
CA CYS A 83 -1.13 -11.22 8.03
C CYS A 83 -1.65 -11.75 6.68
N ARG A 84 -2.91 -11.45 6.34
CA ARG A 84 -3.52 -11.89 5.07
C ARG A 84 -3.00 -11.07 3.88
N ASP A 85 -2.90 -9.76 4.06
CA ASP A 85 -2.58 -8.82 2.98
C ASP A 85 -1.06 -8.67 2.75
N PHE A 86 -0.26 -8.91 3.79
CA PHE A 86 1.20 -8.76 3.83
C PHE A 86 1.85 -10.02 4.44
N ILE A 87 2.11 -11.01 3.59
CA ILE A 87 2.61 -12.32 4.02
C ILE A 87 3.96 -12.23 4.75
N ASP A 88 4.80 -11.27 4.37
CA ASP A 88 6.10 -10.99 5.00
C ASP A 88 5.98 -10.46 6.44
N LEU A 89 4.82 -9.93 6.82
CA LEU A 89 4.52 -9.48 8.18
C LEU A 89 3.83 -10.55 9.04
N SER A 90 3.42 -11.68 8.45
CA SER A 90 2.73 -12.74 9.20
C SER A 90 3.57 -13.29 10.34
N GLY A 91 4.82 -13.68 10.07
CA GLY A 91 5.73 -14.20 11.11
C GLY A 91 5.93 -13.24 12.29
N PRO A 92 6.31 -11.96 12.05
CA PRO A 92 6.43 -10.95 13.11
C PRO A 92 5.15 -10.75 13.93
N VAL A 93 3.98 -10.68 13.28
CA VAL A 93 2.69 -10.53 13.98
C VAL A 93 2.40 -11.74 14.87
N LEU A 94 2.56 -12.96 14.36
CA LEU A 94 2.30 -14.19 15.12
C LEU A 94 3.28 -14.33 16.30
N GLN A 95 4.54 -13.94 16.12
CA GLN A 95 5.54 -13.93 17.19
C GLN A 95 5.17 -12.93 18.28
N LEU A 96 4.79 -11.70 17.91
CA LEU A 96 4.34 -10.69 18.86
C LEU A 96 3.15 -11.19 19.69
N LEU A 97 2.14 -11.73 19.02
CA LEU A 97 0.94 -12.26 19.67
C LEU A 97 1.25 -13.46 20.58
N THR A 98 2.19 -14.31 20.18
CA THR A 98 2.67 -15.42 21.02
C THR A 98 3.38 -14.90 22.28
N ILE A 99 4.20 -13.85 22.16
CA ILE A 99 4.85 -13.20 23.30
C ILE A 99 3.78 -12.56 24.19
N TYR A 100 2.80 -11.85 23.61
CA TYR A 100 1.69 -11.24 24.34
C TYR A 100 0.92 -12.28 25.17
N LEU A 101 0.64 -13.46 24.62
CA LEU A 101 0.01 -14.55 25.38
C LEU A 101 0.89 -15.09 26.51
N LYS A 102 2.22 -15.13 26.32
CA LYS A 102 3.17 -15.59 27.34
C LYS A 102 3.29 -14.61 28.50
N GLU A 103 3.32 -13.31 28.20
CA GLU A 103 3.39 -12.24 29.21
C GLU A 103 2.07 -12.10 29.97
N ASN A 104 0.93 -12.23 29.28
CA ASN A 104 -0.40 -12.21 29.90
C ASN A 104 -0.85 -13.59 30.39
N ARG A 105 0.07 -14.42 30.90
CA ARG A 105 -0.27 -15.73 31.48
C ARG A 105 -1.10 -15.56 32.74
N VAL A 106 -2.40 -15.39 32.54
CA VAL A 106 -3.43 -15.52 33.56
C VAL A 106 -3.85 -16.98 33.55
N ASP A 107 -3.68 -17.65 34.68
CA ASP A 107 -4.25 -18.98 34.87
C ASP A 107 -5.76 -18.82 35.04
N TYR A 108 -6.51 -19.16 34.00
CA TYR A 108 -7.96 -19.11 34.02
C TYR A 108 -8.57 -20.30 34.76
N GLY A 109 -7.79 -21.34 35.12
CA GLY A 109 -8.31 -22.57 35.70
C GLY A 109 -9.38 -23.20 34.80
N ASP A 110 -10.59 -23.37 35.35
CA ASP A 110 -11.77 -23.85 34.61
C ASP A 110 -12.56 -22.71 33.93
N ALA A 111 -12.18 -21.44 34.17
CA ALA A 111 -12.83 -20.30 33.53
C ALA A 111 -12.38 -20.15 32.09
N GLU A 112 -13.29 -19.68 31.24
CA GLU A 112 -12.97 -19.46 29.83
C GLU A 112 -12.12 -18.19 29.66
N PRO A 113 -11.02 -18.21 28.88
CA PRO A 113 -10.20 -17.02 28.66
C PRO A 113 -11.02 -15.87 28.07
N PRO A 114 -10.65 -14.60 28.32
CA PRO A 114 -11.25 -13.44 27.69
C PRO A 114 -11.32 -13.57 26.16
N ALA A 115 -12.32 -12.94 25.55
CA ALA A 115 -12.61 -13.11 24.13
C ALA A 115 -11.42 -12.72 23.24
N ASP A 116 -10.74 -11.63 23.55
CA ASP A 116 -9.51 -11.17 22.90
C ASP A 116 -8.37 -12.20 23.01
N VAL A 117 -8.17 -12.79 24.18
CA VAL A 117 -7.15 -13.84 24.37
C VAL A 117 -7.49 -15.09 23.54
N ARG A 118 -8.76 -15.49 23.49
CA ARG A 118 -9.21 -16.61 22.64
C ARG A 118 -8.99 -16.33 21.16
N GLU A 119 -9.25 -15.10 20.71
CA GLU A 119 -9.00 -14.69 19.33
C GLU A 119 -7.53 -14.73 18.96
N ILE A 120 -6.64 -14.30 19.88
CA ILE A 120 -5.20 -14.42 19.68
C ILE A 120 -4.78 -15.90 19.58
N ILE A 121 -5.29 -16.76 20.47
CA ILE A 121 -5.02 -18.21 20.42
C ILE A 121 -5.53 -18.83 19.11
N ARG A 122 -6.74 -18.47 18.66
CA ARG A 122 -7.31 -18.91 17.38
C ARG A 122 -6.37 -18.55 16.24
N LEU A 123 -5.95 -17.28 16.17
CA LEU A 123 -5.11 -16.76 15.10
C LEU A 123 -3.74 -17.46 15.05
N VAL A 124 -3.07 -17.57 16.21
CA VAL A 124 -1.77 -18.25 16.32
C VAL A 124 -1.88 -19.72 15.92
N ARG A 125 -2.96 -20.41 16.32
CA ARG A 125 -3.19 -21.81 15.95
C ARG A 125 -3.47 -22.00 14.46
N ASP A 126 -4.35 -21.18 13.89
CA ASP A 126 -4.74 -21.28 12.48
C ASP A 126 -3.56 -20.99 11.54
N ARG A 127 -2.67 -20.07 11.91
CA ARG A 127 -1.56 -19.63 11.06
C ARG A 127 -0.24 -20.32 11.34
N GLY A 128 0.06 -20.63 12.61
CA GLY A 128 1.29 -21.33 12.97
C GLY A 128 1.38 -22.75 12.38
N GLY A 129 0.25 -23.38 12.05
CA GLY A 129 0.22 -24.68 11.38
C GLY A 129 0.41 -24.64 9.85
N ARG A 130 0.54 -23.45 9.24
CA ARG A 130 0.71 -23.30 7.78
C ARG A 130 2.17 -23.07 7.34
N GLU A 131 3.09 -22.91 8.29
CA GLU A 131 4.51 -22.64 8.03
C GLU A 131 5.41 -23.90 8.19
N THR A 132 4.82 -25.09 8.34
CA THR A 132 5.50 -26.40 8.35
C THR A 132 5.03 -27.27 7.19
#